data_AF-A0A3D1Z865-F1
#
_entry.id   AF-A0A3D1Z865-F1
#
_cell.length_a   1.000
_cell.length_b   1.000
_cell.length_c   1.000
_cell.angle_alpha   90.00
_cell.angle_beta   90.00
_cell.angle_gamma   90.00
#
_symmetry.space_group_name_H-M   'P 1'
#
loop_
_entity.id
_entity.type
_entity.pdbx_description
1 polymer ?
#
loop_
_entity_poly.entity_id
_entity_poly.type
_entity_poly.pdbx_seq_one_letter_code
_entity_poly.pdbx_strand_id
1 'polypeptide(L)'
;MQEQPKLKDLLEFPCQFTYKVMGYAKPELPDLVLSVIQKHAPGDYSPSVKPSGKGTYNSVSVTITATSIEQVETLYKELGEIEIVRMVL
;
A
#
# COMPACT_ATOMS: atom_id res chain seq x y z
N MET A 1 -3.55 -23.48 -12.65
CA MET A 1 -2.71 -22.63 -13.51
C MET A 1 -3.41 -21.29 -13.60
N GLN A 2 -2.91 -20.26 -12.91
CA GLN A 2 -3.42 -18.90 -13.12
C GLN A 2 -2.52 -18.25 -14.15
N GLU A 3 -3.00 -18.22 -15.39
CA GLU A 3 -2.47 -17.38 -16.46
C GLU A 3 -2.80 -15.92 -16.14
N GLN A 4 -1.77 -15.10 -15.90
CA GLN A 4 -1.82 -13.68 -16.25
C GLN A 4 -0.49 -13.19 -16.84
N PRO A 5 -0.12 -13.60 -18.07
CA PRO A 5 0.85 -12.86 -18.87
C PRO A 5 0.08 -12.01 -19.88
N LYS A 6 -0.30 -10.76 -19.56
CA LYS A 6 -0.79 -9.79 -20.57
C LYS A 6 -0.95 -8.34 -20.12
N LEU A 7 -0.93 -8.03 -18.82
CA LEU A 7 -1.06 -6.63 -18.37
C LEU A 7 0.29 -5.94 -18.07
N LYS A 8 1.37 -6.72 -17.99
CA LYS A 8 2.75 -6.27 -17.67
C LYS A 8 3.36 -5.30 -18.71
N ASP A 9 2.86 -5.28 -19.94
CA ASP A 9 3.48 -4.58 -21.07
C ASP A 9 2.65 -3.37 -21.57
N LEU A 10 1.44 -3.17 -21.05
CA LEU A 10 0.53 -2.08 -21.48
C LEU A 10 0.47 -0.88 -20.52
N LEU A 11 1.14 -0.96 -19.36
CA LEU A 11 1.25 0.17 -18.43
C LEU A 11 2.66 0.77 -18.52
N GLU A 12 2.75 2.03 -18.95
CA GLU A 12 3.97 2.82 -18.86
C GLU A 12 4.28 3.11 -17.38
N PHE A 13 5.32 2.48 -16.86
CA PHE A 13 5.85 2.74 -15.52
C PHE A 13 6.95 3.81 -15.60
N PRO A 14 7.06 4.71 -14.60
CA PRO A 14 6.39 4.69 -13.30
C PRO A 14 4.98 5.32 -13.31
N CYS A 15 4.00 4.60 -12.76
CA CYS A 15 2.65 5.13 -12.51
C CYS A 15 2.41 5.26 -11.01
N GLN A 16 1.95 6.43 -10.58
CA GLN A 16 1.72 6.74 -9.16
C GLN A 16 0.26 6.47 -8.80
N PHE A 17 0.03 5.59 -7.85
CA PHE A 17 -1.29 5.32 -7.29
C PHE A 17 -1.36 5.79 -5.85
N THR A 18 -2.44 6.49 -5.51
CA THR A 18 -2.68 6.94 -4.14
C THR A 18 -3.75 6.05 -3.52
N TYR A 19 -3.35 5.29 -2.51
CA TYR A 19 -4.23 4.49 -1.68
C TYR A 19 -4.54 5.22 -0.38
N LYS A 20 -5.76 5.06 0.12
CA LYS A 20 -6.19 5.53 1.44
C LYS A 20 -6.51 4.34 2.31
N VAL A 21 -5.60 4.04 3.23
CA VAL A 21 -5.79 3.06 4.29
C VAL A 21 -6.37 3.78 5.51
N MET A 22 -7.45 3.28 6.07
CA MET A 22 -7.95 3.67 7.40
C MET A 22 -7.75 2.50 8.35
N GLY A 23 -7.05 2.74 9.45
CA GLY A 23 -6.76 1.73 10.46
C GLY A 23 -6.65 2.29 11.86
N TYR A 24 -6.40 1.43 12.83
CA TYR A 24 -6.01 1.79 14.18
C TYR A 24 -4.70 2.56 14.19
N ALA A 25 -4.59 3.48 15.15
CA ALA A 25 -3.43 4.35 15.28
C ALA A 25 -2.21 3.63 15.85
N LYS A 26 -1.55 2.82 15.02
CA LYS A 26 -0.32 2.13 15.39
C LYS A 26 0.87 2.59 14.56
N PRO A 27 2.04 2.82 15.17
CA PRO A 27 3.26 3.21 14.47
C PRO A 27 3.80 2.08 13.57
N GLU A 28 3.36 0.84 13.80
CA GLU A 28 3.72 -0.34 13.01
C GLU A 28 3.09 -0.32 11.60
N LEU A 29 1.99 0.43 11.40
CA LEU A 29 1.28 0.48 10.12
C LEU A 29 2.19 0.99 8.98
N PRO A 30 2.71 2.23 9.01
CA PRO A 30 3.62 2.70 7.96
C PRO A 30 4.90 1.89 7.86
N ASP A 31 5.39 1.31 8.95
CA ASP A 31 6.63 0.55 8.99
C ASP A 31 6.50 -0.77 8.21
N LEU A 32 5.43 -1.52 8.49
CA LEU A 32 5.05 -2.73 7.74
C LEU A 32 4.78 -2.41 6.27
N VAL A 33 4.05 -1.31 6.00
CA VAL A 33 3.81 -0.83 4.63
C VAL A 33 5.13 -0.61 3.91
N LEU A 34 6.04 0.18 4.47
CA LEU A 34 7.31 0.49 3.84
C LEU A 34 8.15 -0.76 3.60
N SER A 35 8.18 -1.68 4.57
CA SER A 35 8.97 -2.92 4.49
C SER A 35 8.48 -3.86 3.39
N VAL A 36 7.16 -4.03 3.26
CA VAL A 36 6.56 -4.84 2.19
C VAL A 36 6.75 -4.13 0.83
N ILE A 37 6.54 -2.81 0.75
CA ILE A 37 6.68 -2.12 -0.54
C ILE A 37 8.13 -2.21 -1.00
N GLN A 38 9.09 -1.97 -0.11
CA GLN A 38 10.51 -2.05 -0.43
C GLN A 38 10.96 -3.44 -0.89
N LYS A 39 10.36 -4.50 -0.32
CA LYS A 39 10.65 -5.89 -0.73
C LYS A 39 10.13 -6.21 -2.12
N HIS A 40 8.94 -5.73 -2.45
CA HIS A 40 8.32 -6.04 -3.73
C HIS A 40 8.80 -5.07 -4.82
N ALA A 41 8.62 -3.78 -4.62
CA ALA A 41 8.97 -2.73 -5.57
C ALA A 41 10.00 -1.77 -4.94
N PRO A 42 11.31 -1.93 -5.17
CA PRO A 42 12.26 -0.88 -4.81
C PRO A 42 11.95 0.36 -5.63
N GLY A 43 11.52 1.44 -4.97
CA GLY A 43 11.06 2.65 -5.62
C GLY A 43 10.72 3.74 -4.60
N ASP A 44 10.20 4.87 -5.10
CA ASP A 44 9.72 5.95 -4.25
C ASP A 44 8.25 5.71 -3.90
N TYR A 45 8.00 5.45 -2.62
CA TYR A 45 6.67 5.37 -2.03
C TYR A 45 6.65 6.22 -0.76
N SER A 46 5.59 7.02 -0.63
CA SER A 46 5.42 7.96 0.46
C SER A 46 4.14 7.62 1.24
N PRO A 47 4.23 6.78 2.29
CA PRO A 47 3.13 6.61 3.24
C PRO A 47 3.01 7.86 4.11
N SER A 48 1.96 8.64 3.88
CA SER A 48 1.57 9.78 4.69
C SER A 48 0.56 9.34 5.75
N VAL A 49 1.03 9.12 6.97
CA VAL A 49 0.17 8.81 8.12
C VAL A 49 -0.32 10.10 8.74
N LYS A 50 -1.64 10.29 8.78
CA LYS A 50 -2.29 11.30 9.59
C LYS A 50 -2.93 10.65 10.81
N PRO A 51 -2.41 10.92 12.02
CA PRO A 51 -3.11 10.55 13.24
C PRO A 51 -4.37 11.40 13.39
N SER A 52 -5.49 10.74 13.69
CA SER A 52 -6.72 11.44 14.02
C SER A 52 -6.62 12.00 15.44
N GLY A 53 -7.20 13.18 15.70
CA GLY A 53 -7.02 13.94 16.95
C GLY A 53 -7.43 13.23 18.24
N LYS A 54 -8.07 12.06 18.15
CA LYS A 54 -8.44 11.21 19.29
C LYS A 54 -7.46 10.05 19.54
N GLY A 55 -6.48 9.84 18.66
CA GLY A 55 -5.45 8.80 18.79
C GLY A 55 -5.95 7.35 18.64
N THR A 56 -7.21 7.13 18.26
CA THR A 56 -7.76 5.77 18.07
C THR A 56 -7.56 5.25 16.65
N TYR A 57 -7.63 6.13 15.65
CA TYR A 57 -7.54 5.79 14.24
C TYR A 57 -6.52 6.65 13.51
N ASN A 58 -5.80 6.04 12.57
CA ASN A 58 -4.91 6.70 11.63
C ASN A 58 -5.49 6.58 10.22
N SER A 59 -5.47 7.68 9.49
CA SER A 59 -5.67 7.68 8.04
C SER A 59 -4.31 7.73 7.38
N VAL A 60 -3.97 6.68 6.66
CA VAL A 60 -2.70 6.54 5.96
C VAL A 60 -2.98 6.70 4.47
N SER A 61 -2.49 7.78 3.89
CA SER A 61 -2.52 7.98 2.44
C SER A 61 -1.16 7.54 1.91
N VAL A 62 -1.10 6.43 1.19
CA VAL A 62 0.16 5.95 0.61
C VAL A 62 0.15 6.19 -0.88
N THR A 63 1.09 7.02 -1.34
CA THR A 63 1.35 7.16 -2.77
C THR A 63 2.44 6.17 -3.11
N ILE A 64 2.10 5.15 -3.89
CA ILE A 64 3.03 4.13 -4.34
C ILE A 64 3.32 4.32 -5.81
N THR A 65 4.59 4.18 -6.18
CA THR A 65 4.99 4.04 -7.57
C THR A 65 4.94 2.57 -7.93
N ALA A 66 3.83 2.14 -8.51
CA ALA A 66 3.69 0.77 -8.93
C ALA A 66 4.53 0.54 -10.18
N THR A 67 5.36 -0.49 -10.20
CA THR A 67 5.99 -1.06 -11.41
C THR A 67 5.25 -2.29 -11.92
N SER A 68 4.25 -2.76 -11.17
CA SER A 68 3.40 -3.90 -11.52
C SER A 68 2.14 -3.92 -10.65
N ILE A 69 0.97 -4.13 -11.25
CA ILE A 69 -0.33 -4.23 -10.54
C ILE A 69 -0.32 -5.40 -9.54
N GLU A 70 0.33 -6.52 -9.87
CA GLU A 70 0.42 -7.69 -8.98
C GLU A 70 1.14 -7.37 -7.66
N GLN A 71 2.16 -6.52 -7.70
CA GLN A 71 2.88 -6.11 -6.49
C GLN A 71 1.97 -5.26 -5.61
N VAL A 72 1.27 -4.32 -6.21
CA VAL A 72 0.31 -3.46 -5.53
C VAL A 72 -0.83 -4.24 -4.90
N GLU A 73 -1.37 -5.22 -5.60
CA GLU A 73 -2.46 -6.05 -5.09
C GLU A 73 -2.00 -6.95 -3.94
N THR A 74 -0.80 -7.51 -4.05
CA THR A 74 -0.16 -8.28 -2.96
C THR A 74 0.05 -7.40 -1.73
N LEU A 75 0.59 -6.20 -1.94
CA LEU A 75 0.74 -5.17 -0.93
C LEU A 75 -0.58 -4.80 -0.29
N TYR A 76 -1.57 -4.43 -1.09
CA TYR A 76 -2.91 -4.07 -0.62
C TYR A 76 -3.51 -5.17 0.24
N LYS A 77 -3.31 -6.43 -0.15
CA LYS A 77 -3.81 -7.60 0.58
C LYS A 77 -3.07 -7.79 1.91
N GLU A 78 -1.73 -7.77 1.91
CA GLU A 78 -0.95 -7.84 3.16
C GLU A 78 -1.27 -6.69 4.10
N LEU A 79 -1.43 -5.47 3.56
CA LEU A 79 -1.84 -4.28 4.29
C LEU A 79 -3.24 -4.43 4.89
N GLY A 80 -4.19 -4.96 4.12
CA GLY A 80 -5.54 -5.23 4.60
C GLY A 80 -5.63 -6.38 5.60
N GLU A 81 -4.65 -7.29 5.61
CA GLU A 81 -4.56 -8.42 6.52
C GLU A 81 -3.98 -8.02 7.89
N ILE A 82 -3.33 -6.85 7.98
CA ILE A 82 -2.87 -6.34 9.28
C ILE A 82 -4.10 -6.04 10.15
N GLU A 83 -4.16 -6.63 11.35
CA GLU A 83 -5.30 -6.50 12.28
C GLU A 83 -5.69 -5.04 12.61
N ILE A 84 -4.73 -4.12 12.45
CA ILE A 84 -4.95 -2.70 12.66
C ILE A 84 -5.67 -2.03 11.48
N VAL A 85 -5.65 -2.59 10.28
CA VAL A 85 -6.32 -2.00 9.10
C VAL A 85 -7.81 -2.35 9.12
N ARG A 86 -8.63 -1.31 8.98
CA ARG A 86 -10.10 -1.42 8.98
C ARG A 86 -10.67 -1.32 7.58
N MET A 87 -10.06 -0.51 6.72
CA MET A 87 -10.52 -0.27 5.36
C MET A 87 -9.37 0.23 4.49
N VAL A 88 -9.33 -0.17 3.23
CA VAL A 88 -8.44 0.42 2.23
C VAL A 88 -9.29 0.86 1.04
N LEU A 89 -8.97 2.04 0.48
CA LEU A 89 -9.64 2.73 -0.63
C LEU A 89 -8.63 3.13 -1.69
#